data_AF-A0A943J9W0-F1
#
_entry.id   AF-A0A943J9W0-F1
#
_cell.length_a   1.000
_cell.length_b   1.000
_cell.length_c   1.000
_cell.angle_alpha   90.00
_cell.angle_beta   90.00
_cell.angle_gamma   90.00
#
_symmetry.space_group_name_H-M   'P 1'
#
loop_
_entity.id
_entity.type
_entity.pdbx_description
1 polymer ?
#
loop_
_entity_poly.entity_id
_entity_poly.type
_entity_poly.pdbx_seq_one_letter_code
_entity_poly.pdbx_strand_id
1 'polypeptide(L)'
;MILEKTNELYNMRIKQLRIKGRIIRLFRLIVNTGYMLLHKRADEIVLNVSMNLLCNKVFHSNIGDDINYYLIKELSHKRILNYWDFFNLREQPNFMVIGSIIGWMTNKDSIIWGSGVREPDNPLPAIPRKVLAVRGPLTRKYLISQGVECPEIYGDPALLLPKIYPLPFVNKKYLIGVILHKNDLGNSIIKEFIERERNKARQIDIKHYKDWRQVIKEIVECEMIISSSLHGLILSDAYHIPNIWIKFSDETFDGSFKYLDYFASVKRPIDRPLIIRSRLDLSDLLQYKDSYSPITFDAQKLLSVCPFIDKNKILP
;
A
#
# COMPACT_ATOMS: atom_id res chain seq x y z
N MET A 1 -4.87 -21.69 -37.68
CA MET A 1 -5.94 -20.77 -38.13
C MET A 1 -6.84 -20.20 -37.02
N ILE A 2 -7.59 -21.00 -36.22
CA ILE A 2 -8.46 -20.45 -35.14
C ILE A 2 -7.63 -19.89 -33.95
N LEU A 3 -6.58 -20.59 -33.52
CA LEU A 3 -5.65 -20.12 -32.47
C LEU A 3 -4.86 -18.86 -32.87
N GLU A 4 -4.49 -18.73 -34.16
CA GLU A 4 -3.79 -17.54 -34.66
C GLU A 4 -4.71 -16.33 -34.71
N LYS A 5 -5.95 -16.48 -35.20
CA LYS A 5 -6.94 -15.40 -35.19
C LYS A 5 -7.32 -14.95 -33.78
N THR A 6 -7.36 -15.85 -32.80
CA THR A 6 -7.61 -15.50 -31.39
C THR A 6 -6.41 -14.76 -30.77
N ASN A 7 -5.18 -15.16 -31.11
CA ASN A 7 -3.97 -14.44 -30.70
C ASN A 7 -3.86 -13.04 -31.33
N GLU A 8 -4.23 -12.87 -32.60
CA GLU A 8 -4.28 -11.56 -33.25
C GLU A 8 -5.33 -10.64 -32.61
N LEU A 9 -6.54 -11.14 -32.38
CA LEU A 9 -7.61 -10.37 -31.74
C LEU A 9 -7.24 -9.95 -30.30
N TYR A 10 -6.60 -10.86 -29.56
CA TYR A 10 -6.05 -10.57 -28.23
C TYR A 10 -4.97 -9.49 -28.28
N ASN A 11 -3.99 -9.61 -29.19
CA ASN A 11 -2.92 -8.63 -29.36
C ASN A 11 -3.44 -7.25 -29.79
N MET A 12 -4.44 -7.20 -30.68
CA MET A 12 -5.13 -5.97 -31.06
C MET A 12 -5.82 -5.32 -29.86
N ARG A 13 -6.53 -6.11 -29.04
CA ARG A 13 -7.20 -5.63 -27.82
C ARG A 13 -6.20 -5.09 -26.81
N ILE A 14 -5.07 -5.77 -26.59
CA ILE A 14 -3.98 -5.29 -25.73
C ILE A 14 -3.39 -3.98 -26.27
N LYS A 15 -3.18 -3.87 -27.58
CA LYS A 15 -2.69 -2.64 -28.23
C LYS A 15 -3.67 -1.47 -28.03
N GLN A 16 -4.97 -1.70 -28.23
CA GLN A 16 -6.02 -0.71 -27.99
C GLN A 16 -6.05 -0.25 -26.52
N LEU A 17 -5.97 -1.19 -25.57
CA LEU A 17 -5.92 -0.89 -24.13
C LEU A 17 -4.68 -0.04 -23.78
N ARG A 18 -3.52 -0.35 -24.36
CA ARG A 18 -2.28 0.44 -24.19
C ARG A 18 -2.43 1.86 -24.74
N ILE A 19 -3.02 2.02 -25.93
CA ILE A 19 -3.27 3.33 -26.54
C ILE A 19 -4.22 4.14 -25.67
N LYS A 20 -5.35 3.56 -25.27
CA LYS A 20 -6.32 4.21 -24.37
C LYS A 20 -5.66 4.66 -23.06
N GLY A 21 -4.83 3.81 -22.46
CA GLY A 21 -4.07 4.15 -21.26
C GLY A 21 -3.09 5.31 -21.46
N ARG A 22 -2.41 5.37 -22.61
CA ARG A 22 -1.52 6.49 -22.96
C ARG A 22 -2.28 7.81 -23.14
N ILE A 23 -3.44 7.78 -23.80
CA ILE A 23 -4.30 8.96 -23.98
C ILE A 23 -4.79 9.48 -22.64
N ILE A 24 -5.30 8.60 -21.77
CA ILE A 24 -5.76 8.98 -20.42
C ILE A 24 -4.62 9.58 -19.60
N ARG A 25 -3.42 8.99 -19.67
CA ARG A 25 -2.23 9.52 -19.00
C ARG A 25 -1.85 10.90 -19.53
N LEU A 26 -1.85 11.09 -20.85
CA LEU A 26 -1.51 12.38 -21.47
C LEU A 26 -2.53 13.46 -21.09
N PHE A 27 -3.82 13.15 -21.13
CA PHE A 27 -4.88 14.04 -20.67
C PHE A 27 -4.65 14.47 -19.22
N ARG A 28 -4.39 13.50 -18.33
CA ARG A 28 -4.13 13.78 -16.92
C ARG A 28 -2.89 14.66 -16.73
N LEU A 29 -1.80 14.40 -17.46
CA LEU A 29 -0.59 15.22 -17.44
C LEU A 29 -0.88 16.67 -17.83
N ILE A 30 -1.63 16.90 -18.91
CA ILE A 30 -1.99 18.23 -19.40
C ILE A 30 -2.85 18.96 -18.36
N VAL A 31 -3.93 18.33 -17.92
CA VAL A 31 -4.90 18.92 -16.98
C VAL A 31 -4.23 19.24 -15.65
N ASN A 32 -3.45 18.33 -15.09
CA ASN A 32 -2.78 18.55 -13.82
C ASN A 32 -1.70 19.64 -13.93
N THR A 33 -0.90 19.63 -14.99
CA THR A 33 0.14 20.66 -15.20
C THR A 33 -0.51 22.04 -15.34
N GLY A 34 -1.57 22.18 -16.14
CA GLY A 34 -2.32 23.43 -16.26
C GLY A 34 -2.93 23.89 -14.92
N TYR A 35 -3.59 22.97 -14.21
CA TYR A 35 -4.15 23.26 -12.88
C TYR A 35 -3.09 23.73 -11.88
N MET A 36 -1.90 23.12 -11.89
CA MET A 36 -0.79 23.52 -11.02
C MET A 36 -0.24 24.89 -11.37
N LEU A 37 -0.04 25.21 -12.66
CA LEU A 37 0.45 26.51 -13.08
C LEU A 37 -0.52 27.64 -12.68
N LEU A 38 -1.83 27.39 -12.76
CA LEU A 38 -2.87 28.35 -12.36
C LEU A 38 -3.01 28.51 -10.84
N HIS A 39 -2.63 27.51 -10.05
CA HIS A 39 -2.82 27.48 -8.60
C HIS A 39 -1.51 27.23 -7.85
N LYS A 40 -0.39 27.74 -8.36
CA LYS A 40 0.94 27.49 -7.79
C LYS A 40 0.97 27.99 -6.34
N ARG A 41 1.47 27.15 -5.43
CA ARG A 41 1.67 27.51 -4.02
C ARG A 41 3.15 27.47 -3.68
N ALA A 42 3.56 28.23 -2.65
CA ALA A 42 4.93 28.24 -2.18
C ALA A 42 5.35 26.89 -1.55
N ASP A 43 4.39 26.15 -1.01
CA ASP A 43 4.61 24.93 -0.23
C ASP A 43 3.97 23.70 -0.88
N GLU A 44 4.77 22.98 -1.66
CA GLU A 44 4.37 21.76 -2.38
C GLU A 44 5.31 20.60 -2.04
N ILE A 45 4.75 19.40 -1.88
CA ILE A 45 5.49 18.15 -1.70
C ILE A 45 5.26 17.26 -2.90
N VAL A 46 6.34 16.77 -3.50
CA VAL A 46 6.29 15.84 -4.61
C VAL A 46 6.48 14.42 -4.10
N LEU A 47 5.45 13.58 -4.24
CA LEU A 47 5.52 12.15 -3.94
C LEU A 47 5.80 11.37 -5.22
N ASN A 48 6.72 10.42 -5.18
CA ASN A 48 6.98 9.47 -6.25
C ASN A 48 6.42 8.11 -5.84
N VAL A 49 5.10 7.96 -5.98
CA VAL A 49 4.33 6.82 -5.44
C VAL A 49 3.33 6.29 -6.48
N SER A 50 2.83 5.08 -6.26
CA SER A 50 1.89 4.39 -7.16
C SER A 50 0.44 4.85 -6.95
N MET A 51 0.19 6.15 -7.03
CA MET A 51 -1.12 6.80 -6.90
C MET A 51 -1.46 7.58 -8.17
N ASN A 52 -2.71 7.99 -8.35
CA ASN A 52 -3.09 8.94 -9.41
C ASN A 52 -3.85 10.14 -8.82
N LEU A 53 -3.46 11.34 -9.22
CA LEU A 53 -4.17 12.59 -8.88
C LEU A 53 -4.84 13.19 -10.11
N LEU A 54 -6.01 13.80 -9.94
CA LEU A 54 -6.63 14.69 -10.91
C LEU A 54 -7.03 15.98 -10.20
N CYS A 55 -6.46 17.11 -10.61
CA CYS A 55 -6.69 18.43 -10.00
C CYS A 55 -6.58 18.41 -8.46
N ASN A 56 -5.52 17.80 -7.92
CA ASN A 56 -5.25 17.66 -6.48
C ASN A 56 -6.27 16.78 -5.70
N LYS A 57 -7.05 15.94 -6.40
CA LYS A 57 -7.91 14.90 -5.80
C LYS A 57 -7.38 13.52 -6.17
N VAL A 58 -7.46 12.58 -5.24
CA VAL A 58 -7.05 11.19 -5.48
C VAL A 58 -8.08 10.50 -6.37
N PHE A 59 -7.61 9.82 -7.41
CA PHE A 59 -8.41 8.89 -8.19
C PHE A 59 -8.21 7.48 -7.61
N HIS A 60 -9.11 7.09 -6.70
CA HIS A 60 -8.94 5.87 -5.89
C HIS A 60 -8.74 4.62 -6.73
N SER A 61 -7.75 3.83 -6.32
CA SER A 61 -7.42 2.59 -7.01
C SER A 61 -6.83 1.51 -6.09
N ASN A 62 -6.19 1.91 -4.99
CA ASN A 62 -5.65 1.01 -3.98
C ASN A 62 -5.40 1.83 -2.73
N ILE A 63 -6.15 1.55 -1.67
CA ILE A 63 -6.11 2.36 -0.45
C ILE A 63 -4.70 2.48 0.11
N GLY A 64 -3.90 1.42 0.05
CA GLY A 64 -2.55 1.46 0.61
C GLY A 64 -1.63 2.43 -0.13
N ASP A 65 -1.77 2.54 -1.45
CA ASP A 65 -1.02 3.52 -2.22
C ASP A 65 -1.64 4.93 -2.08
N ASP A 66 -2.97 5.02 -2.00
CA ASP A 66 -3.71 6.28 -1.89
C ASP A 66 -3.55 6.95 -0.51
N ILE A 67 -3.26 6.19 0.55
CA ILE A 67 -2.96 6.70 1.90
C ILE A 67 -1.75 7.63 1.91
N ASN A 68 -0.81 7.48 0.96
CA ASN A 68 0.28 8.44 0.78
C ASN A 68 -0.22 9.89 0.72
N TYR A 69 -1.29 10.15 -0.02
CA TYR A 69 -1.85 11.50 -0.10
C TYR A 69 -2.41 11.97 1.24
N TYR A 70 -3.25 11.15 1.87
CA TYR A 70 -3.96 11.55 3.09
C TYR A 70 -3.02 11.71 4.28
N LEU A 71 -2.10 10.77 4.45
CA LEU A 71 -1.11 10.79 5.52
C LEU A 71 -0.19 12.02 5.39
N ILE A 72 0.42 12.22 4.21
CA ILE A 72 1.38 13.32 4.06
C ILE A 72 0.70 14.68 4.05
N LYS A 73 -0.51 14.78 3.50
CA LYS A 73 -1.30 16.01 3.56
C LYS A 73 -1.61 16.41 5.00
N GLU A 74 -1.97 15.46 5.85
CA GLU A 74 -2.24 15.75 7.26
C GLU A 74 -0.95 16.09 8.03
N LEU A 75 0.12 15.33 7.85
CA LEU A 75 1.39 15.56 8.55
C LEU A 75 2.05 16.90 8.20
N SER A 76 1.96 17.32 6.94
CA SER A 76 2.68 18.50 6.44
C SER A 76 1.82 19.74 6.31
N HIS A 77 0.49 19.59 6.18
CA HIS A 77 -0.44 20.63 5.75
C HIS A 77 -0.08 21.29 4.40
N LYS A 78 0.80 20.68 3.62
CA LYS A 78 1.24 21.17 2.30
C LYS A 78 0.40 20.55 1.19
N ARG A 79 0.46 21.17 0.00
CA ARG A 79 -0.15 20.58 -1.20
C ARG A 79 0.68 19.38 -1.65
N ILE A 80 0.00 18.29 -1.99
CA ILE A 80 0.64 17.06 -2.47
C ILE A 80 0.54 16.98 -3.99
N LEU A 81 1.67 16.73 -4.63
CA LEU A 81 1.79 16.44 -6.05
C LEU A 81 2.30 15.02 -6.22
N ASN A 82 1.91 14.36 -7.30
CA ASN A 82 2.40 13.02 -7.65
C ASN A 82 3.35 13.13 -8.85
N TYR A 83 4.60 12.72 -8.68
CA TYR A 83 5.72 12.91 -9.62
C TYR A 83 5.38 12.53 -11.06
N TRP A 84 4.60 11.47 -11.26
CA TRP A 84 4.27 10.95 -12.59
C TRP A 84 3.09 11.65 -13.27
N ASP A 85 2.39 12.54 -12.57
CA ASP A 85 1.17 13.20 -13.03
C ASP A 85 1.39 14.62 -13.57
N PHE A 86 2.65 15.08 -13.64
CA PHE A 86 3.02 16.39 -14.16
C PHE A 86 4.22 16.28 -15.11
N PHE A 87 4.31 17.19 -16.10
CA PHE A 87 5.45 17.23 -17.03
C PHE A 87 6.71 17.83 -16.40
N ASN A 88 6.55 18.88 -15.61
CA ASN A 88 7.64 19.73 -15.11
C ASN A 88 8.16 19.34 -13.72
N LEU A 89 7.74 18.18 -13.20
CA LEU A 89 8.28 17.64 -11.94
C LEU A 89 9.43 16.66 -12.15
N ARG A 90 9.75 16.32 -13.40
CA ARG A 90 10.93 15.49 -13.69
C ARG A 90 12.16 16.17 -13.11
N GLU A 91 13.01 15.41 -12.44
CA GLU A 91 14.27 15.88 -11.83
C GLU A 91 14.10 16.74 -10.55
N GLN A 92 12.89 16.86 -10.03
CA GLN A 92 12.67 17.48 -8.72
C GLN A 92 12.90 16.47 -7.58
N PRO A 93 13.38 16.92 -6.40
CA PRO A 93 13.37 16.12 -5.18
C PRO A 93 11.98 15.52 -4.94
N ASN A 94 11.93 14.21 -4.72
CA ASN A 94 10.67 13.49 -4.59
C ASN A 94 10.73 12.48 -3.45
N PHE A 95 9.60 12.26 -2.78
CA PHE A 95 9.53 11.35 -1.64
C PHE A 95 8.86 10.03 -1.99
N MET A 96 9.46 8.93 -1.57
CA MET A 96 8.91 7.58 -1.67
C MET A 96 8.51 7.13 -0.26
N VAL A 97 7.21 6.95 -0.03
CA VAL A 97 6.63 6.87 1.32
C VAL A 97 6.03 5.49 1.64
N ILE A 98 4.88 5.14 1.07
CA ILE A 98 4.25 3.81 1.22
C ILE A 98 4.28 3.09 -0.13
N GLY A 99 4.55 1.78 -0.10
CA GLY A 99 4.45 0.89 -1.25
C GLY A 99 5.71 0.09 -1.55
N SER A 100 5.57 -0.99 -2.34
CA SER A 100 6.69 -1.82 -2.79
C SER A 100 7.26 -1.28 -4.11
N ILE A 101 7.81 -0.06 -4.04
CA ILE A 101 8.07 0.79 -5.21
C ILE A 101 9.55 1.11 -5.46
N ILE A 102 10.44 0.79 -4.52
CA ILE A 102 11.87 1.13 -4.60
C ILE A 102 12.51 0.57 -5.88
N GLY A 103 12.33 -0.73 -6.14
CA GLY A 103 12.98 -1.40 -7.27
C GLY A 103 12.53 -0.96 -8.67
N TRP A 104 11.56 -0.05 -8.82
CA TRP A 104 11.07 0.37 -10.14
C TRP A 104 10.70 1.85 -10.27
N MET A 105 10.57 2.62 -9.17
CA MET A 105 10.26 4.06 -9.22
C MET A 105 11.44 4.95 -8.80
N THR A 106 12.46 4.41 -8.13
CA THR A 106 13.57 5.21 -7.61
C THR A 106 14.34 5.94 -8.72
N ASN A 107 14.65 7.21 -8.48
CA ASN A 107 15.53 8.03 -9.31
C ASN A 107 16.57 8.76 -8.44
N LYS A 108 17.52 9.45 -9.06
CA LYS A 108 18.61 10.16 -8.36
C LYS A 108 18.16 11.23 -7.37
N ASP A 109 16.94 11.74 -7.52
CA ASP A 109 16.36 12.80 -6.70
C ASP A 109 15.40 12.24 -5.61
N SER A 110 15.26 10.92 -5.53
CA SER A 110 14.37 10.25 -4.58
C SER A 110 14.90 10.28 -3.14
N ILE A 111 14.02 10.62 -2.20
CA ILE A 111 14.20 10.53 -0.75
C ILE A 111 13.24 9.46 -0.23
N ILE A 112 13.77 8.40 0.36
CA ILE A 112 12.98 7.24 0.79
C ILE A 112 12.67 7.34 2.28
N TRP A 113 11.38 7.29 2.65
CA TRP A 113 10.90 7.22 4.03
C TRP A 113 9.74 6.22 4.13
N GLY A 114 10.10 4.94 4.25
CA GLY A 114 9.15 3.86 4.56
C GLY A 114 8.81 2.90 3.41
N SER A 115 9.11 3.25 2.15
CA SER A 115 8.84 2.35 1.02
C SER A 115 9.69 1.08 1.11
N GLY A 116 9.25 0.04 0.39
CA GLY A 116 9.92 -1.26 0.31
C GLY A 116 10.21 -1.72 -1.10
N VAL A 117 10.92 -2.85 -1.21
CA VAL A 117 11.17 -3.56 -2.47
C VAL A 117 10.11 -4.64 -2.68
N ARG A 118 9.83 -4.97 -3.95
CA ARG A 118 8.95 -6.08 -4.34
C ARG A 118 9.73 -7.27 -4.88
N GLU A 119 10.66 -6.98 -5.80
CA GLU A 119 11.47 -7.95 -6.54
C GLU A 119 12.94 -7.61 -6.26
N PRO A 120 13.57 -8.29 -5.27
CA PRO A 120 14.96 -7.99 -4.88
C PRO A 120 15.99 -8.42 -5.93
N ASP A 121 15.58 -9.24 -6.91
CA ASP A 121 16.47 -9.72 -7.97
C ASP A 121 16.68 -8.68 -9.08
N ASN A 122 15.81 -7.66 -9.16
CA ASN A 122 15.98 -6.57 -10.11
C ASN A 122 16.99 -5.54 -9.58
N PRO A 123 17.91 -5.05 -10.44
CA PRO A 123 18.85 -4.00 -10.05
C PRO A 123 18.09 -2.71 -9.70
N LEU A 124 18.66 -1.95 -8.78
CA LEU A 124 18.08 -0.66 -8.41
C LEU A 124 18.16 0.30 -9.61
N PRO A 125 17.06 0.98 -10.01
CA PRO A 125 17.06 1.82 -11.21
C PRO A 125 18.04 3.01 -11.15
N ALA A 126 18.27 3.55 -9.96
CA ALA A 126 19.22 4.62 -9.69
C ALA A 126 19.55 4.68 -8.19
N ILE A 127 20.74 5.19 -7.85
CA ILE A 127 21.09 5.52 -6.46
C ILE A 127 20.22 6.69 -5.99
N PRO A 128 19.40 6.55 -4.93
CA PRO A 128 18.56 7.63 -4.43
C PRO A 128 19.38 8.75 -3.79
N ARG A 129 18.81 9.95 -3.71
CA ARG A 129 19.41 11.09 -3.02
C ARG A 129 19.65 10.80 -1.53
N LYS A 130 18.68 10.16 -0.87
CA LYS A 130 18.76 9.85 0.56
C LYS A 130 17.80 8.74 0.96
N VAL A 131 18.21 7.94 1.94
CA VAL A 131 17.34 6.97 2.62
C VAL A 131 17.20 7.38 4.09
N LEU A 132 15.98 7.72 4.51
CA LEU A 132 15.64 8.10 5.88
C LEU A 132 15.15 6.90 6.69
N ALA A 133 14.29 6.10 6.08
CA ALA A 133 13.76 4.86 6.62
C ALA A 133 13.27 3.98 5.47
N VAL A 134 13.19 2.67 5.68
CA VAL A 134 12.61 1.71 4.73
C VAL A 134 11.57 0.86 5.41
N ARG A 135 10.73 0.15 4.64
CA ARG A 135 9.68 -0.68 5.24
C ARG A 135 10.24 -1.70 6.23
N GLY A 136 11.34 -2.37 5.88
CA GLY A 136 11.91 -3.42 6.71
C GLY A 136 13.37 -3.78 6.39
N PRO A 137 13.93 -4.71 7.17
CA PRO A 137 15.35 -5.07 7.10
C PRO A 137 15.75 -5.78 5.80
N LEU A 138 14.83 -6.46 5.11
CA LEU A 138 15.15 -7.10 3.83
C LEU A 138 15.33 -6.05 2.73
N THR A 139 14.47 -5.03 2.72
CA THR A 139 14.65 -3.85 1.85
C THR A 139 15.97 -3.14 2.15
N ARG A 140 16.35 -2.99 3.42
CA ARG A 140 17.66 -2.42 3.79
C ARG A 140 18.81 -3.26 3.23
N LYS A 141 18.77 -4.58 3.41
CA LYS A 141 19.80 -5.50 2.89
C LYS A 141 19.94 -5.37 1.36
N TYR A 142 18.81 -5.28 0.66
CA TYR A 142 18.80 -5.01 -0.78
C TYR A 142 19.52 -3.70 -1.11
N LEU A 143 19.17 -2.57 -0.49
CA LEU A 143 19.79 -1.28 -0.77
C LEU A 143 21.30 -1.27 -0.51
N ILE A 144 21.74 -1.86 0.61
CA ILE A 144 23.17 -1.99 0.92
C ILE A 144 23.91 -2.81 -0.14
N SER A 145 23.31 -3.91 -0.62
CA SER A 145 23.90 -4.71 -1.70
C SER A 145 24.03 -3.97 -3.03
N GLN A 146 23.26 -2.88 -3.20
CA GLN A 146 23.30 -2.00 -4.37
C GLN A 146 24.20 -0.76 -4.15
N GLY A 147 24.98 -0.72 -3.05
CA GLY A 147 25.88 0.39 -2.72
C GLY A 147 25.19 1.63 -2.14
N VAL A 148 23.96 1.49 -1.62
CA VAL A 148 23.20 2.61 -1.03
C VAL A 148 23.29 2.56 0.49
N GLU A 149 23.69 3.66 1.11
CA GLU A 149 23.61 3.83 2.56
C GLU A 149 22.14 3.79 3.03
N CYS A 150 21.85 2.94 4.02
CA CYS A 150 20.50 2.78 4.54
C CYS A 150 20.53 2.61 6.07
N PRO A 151 19.90 3.51 6.86
CA PRO A 151 19.86 3.41 8.31
C PRO A 151 18.98 2.24 8.78
N GLU A 152 19.19 1.78 10.01
CA GLU A 152 18.37 0.75 10.67
C GLU A 152 17.09 1.34 11.28
N ILE A 153 16.34 2.08 10.46
CA ILE A 153 15.05 2.67 10.81
C ILE A 153 14.00 2.05 9.89
N TYR A 154 13.05 1.35 10.51
CA TYR A 154 12.08 0.52 9.80
C TYR A 154 10.64 0.93 10.13
N GLY A 155 9.76 0.71 9.17
CA GLY A 155 8.31 0.81 9.36
C GLY A 155 7.60 1.28 8.11
N ASP A 156 6.43 0.70 7.86
CA ASP A 156 5.51 1.23 6.86
C ASP A 156 4.77 2.46 7.44
N PRO A 157 4.81 3.65 6.79
CA PRO A 157 4.16 4.85 7.32
C PRO A 157 2.65 4.72 7.51
N ALA A 158 1.98 3.75 6.85
CA ALA A 158 0.56 3.48 7.10
C ALA A 158 0.29 3.02 8.54
N LEU A 159 1.29 2.54 9.28
CA LEU A 159 1.17 2.27 10.73
C LEU A 159 0.96 3.53 11.57
N LEU A 160 1.29 4.71 11.03
CA LEU A 160 1.06 5.99 11.70
C LEU A 160 -0.36 6.53 11.50
N LEU A 161 -1.20 5.84 10.72
CA LEU A 161 -2.56 6.28 10.39
C LEU A 161 -3.44 6.56 11.63
N PRO A 162 -3.39 5.80 12.75
CA PRO A 162 -4.14 6.11 13.96
C PRO A 162 -3.82 7.47 14.58
N LYS A 163 -2.63 8.05 14.31
CA LYS A 163 -2.27 9.40 14.79
C LYS A 163 -3.04 10.51 14.08
N ILE A 164 -3.51 10.26 12.86
CA ILE A 164 -4.27 11.22 12.06
C ILE A 164 -5.75 10.87 11.94
N TYR A 165 -6.13 9.64 12.26
CA TYR A 165 -7.51 9.18 12.28
C TYR A 165 -7.75 8.22 13.45
N PRO A 166 -7.75 8.74 14.68
CA PRO A 166 -8.02 7.92 15.86
C PRO A 166 -9.48 7.46 15.87
N LEU A 167 -9.70 6.18 16.20
CA LEU A 167 -11.01 5.56 16.34
C LEU A 167 -11.13 4.92 17.73
N PRO A 168 -11.38 5.72 18.79
CA PRO A 168 -11.32 5.22 20.17
C PRO A 168 -12.44 4.23 20.48
N PHE A 169 -13.62 4.35 19.84
CA PHE A 169 -14.74 3.46 20.05
C PHE A 169 -15.46 3.15 18.75
N VAL A 170 -15.49 1.88 18.38
CA VAL A 170 -16.25 1.35 17.24
C VAL A 170 -16.87 0.01 17.66
N ASN A 171 -18.19 -0.10 17.55
CA ASN A 171 -18.89 -1.34 17.85
C ASN A 171 -18.52 -2.42 16.81
N LYS A 172 -18.14 -3.61 17.29
CA LYS A 172 -17.91 -4.77 16.43
C LYS A 172 -19.23 -5.21 15.80
N LYS A 173 -19.21 -5.45 14.50
CA LYS A 173 -20.36 -5.91 13.70
C LYS A 173 -20.11 -7.26 13.05
N TYR A 174 -18.85 -7.58 12.77
CA TYR A 174 -18.47 -8.80 12.06
C TYR A 174 -17.39 -9.53 12.86
N LEU A 175 -17.46 -10.85 12.87
CA LEU A 175 -16.41 -11.69 13.43
C LEU A 175 -15.18 -11.69 12.50
N ILE A 176 -15.40 -11.73 11.18
CA ILE A 176 -14.33 -11.78 10.18
C ILE A 176 -14.51 -10.70 9.11
N GLY A 177 -13.47 -9.93 8.86
CA GLY A 177 -13.31 -9.15 7.64
C GLY A 177 -12.39 -9.85 6.65
N VAL A 178 -12.69 -9.78 5.36
CA VAL A 178 -11.89 -10.37 4.29
C VAL A 178 -11.39 -9.26 3.35
N ILE A 179 -10.08 -9.10 3.26
CA ILE A 179 -9.44 -8.13 2.34
C ILE A 179 -8.58 -8.86 1.33
N LEU A 180 -8.97 -8.81 0.05
CA LEU A 180 -8.25 -9.52 -1.01
C LEU A 180 -7.30 -8.59 -1.78
N HIS A 181 -6.16 -9.14 -2.19
CA HIS A 181 -5.34 -8.53 -3.22
C HIS A 181 -6.09 -8.56 -4.56
N LYS A 182 -5.78 -7.61 -5.45
CA LYS A 182 -6.47 -7.43 -6.74
C LYS A 182 -6.51 -8.69 -7.62
N ASN A 183 -5.50 -9.56 -7.51
CA ASN A 183 -5.39 -10.78 -8.30
C ASN A 183 -6.30 -11.90 -7.75
N ASP A 184 -6.71 -11.81 -6.49
CA ASP A 184 -7.55 -12.81 -5.82
C ASP A 184 -9.03 -12.39 -5.78
N LEU A 185 -9.33 -11.18 -6.24
CA LEU A 185 -10.71 -10.71 -6.37
C LEU A 185 -11.50 -11.67 -7.25
N GLY A 186 -12.66 -12.08 -6.76
CA GLY A 186 -13.53 -13.00 -7.48
C GLY A 186 -13.34 -14.47 -7.11
N ASN A 187 -12.38 -14.81 -6.23
CA ASN A 187 -12.14 -16.17 -5.75
C ASN A 187 -13.45 -16.82 -5.23
N SER A 188 -13.78 -18.00 -5.76
CA SER A 188 -15.05 -18.69 -5.49
C SER A 188 -15.19 -19.13 -4.05
N ILE A 189 -14.11 -19.61 -3.42
CA ILE A 189 -14.10 -20.06 -2.03
C ILE A 189 -14.47 -18.90 -1.09
N ILE A 190 -13.88 -17.72 -1.33
CA ILE A 190 -14.21 -16.52 -0.53
C ILE A 190 -15.64 -16.06 -0.76
N LYS A 191 -16.14 -16.08 -2.00
CA LYS A 191 -17.54 -15.72 -2.29
C LYS A 191 -18.51 -16.62 -1.54
N GLU A 192 -18.29 -17.94 -1.61
CA GLU A 192 -19.11 -18.93 -0.91
C GLU A 192 -19.05 -18.72 0.62
N PHE A 193 -17.86 -18.48 1.17
CA PHE A 193 -17.68 -18.19 2.59
C PHE A 193 -18.46 -16.94 3.03
N ILE A 194 -18.36 -15.84 2.28
CA ILE A 194 -19.07 -14.59 2.58
C ILE A 194 -20.59 -14.78 2.47
N GLU A 195 -21.07 -15.54 1.49
CA GLU A 195 -22.50 -15.79 1.31
C GLU A 195 -23.08 -16.63 2.47
N ARG A 196 -22.36 -17.70 2.84
CA ARG A 196 -22.75 -18.56 3.96
C ARG A 196 -22.71 -17.83 5.31
N GLU A 197 -21.68 -17.02 5.53
CA GLU A 197 -21.45 -16.29 6.79
C GLU A 197 -21.89 -14.81 6.72
N ARG A 198 -22.82 -14.42 5.83
CA ARG A 198 -23.17 -13.01 5.53
C ARG A 198 -23.49 -12.10 6.71
N ASN A 199 -23.92 -12.66 7.84
CA ASN A 199 -24.24 -11.93 9.06
C ASN A 199 -23.05 -11.79 10.02
N LYS A 200 -21.97 -12.55 9.78
CA LYS A 200 -20.78 -12.65 10.63
C LYS A 200 -19.49 -12.27 9.90
N ALA A 201 -19.47 -12.34 8.58
CA ALA A 201 -18.32 -12.04 7.75
C ALA A 201 -18.61 -10.92 6.74
N ARG A 202 -17.59 -10.11 6.43
CA ARG A 202 -17.69 -9.03 5.45
C ARG A 202 -16.46 -9.00 4.55
N GLN A 203 -16.68 -8.94 3.24
CA GLN A 203 -15.61 -8.58 2.31
C GLN A 203 -15.46 -7.05 2.27
N ILE A 204 -14.24 -6.56 2.49
CA ILE A 204 -13.91 -5.13 2.53
C ILE A 204 -13.17 -4.78 1.23
N ASP A 205 -13.72 -3.85 0.46
CA ASP A 205 -13.11 -3.39 -0.81
C ASP A 205 -12.11 -2.26 -0.56
N ILE A 206 -10.83 -2.55 -0.83
CA ILE A 206 -9.72 -1.61 -0.70
C ILE A 206 -9.33 -0.94 -2.02
N LYS A 207 -10.07 -1.20 -3.10
CA LYS A 207 -9.83 -0.69 -4.46
C LYS A 207 -10.92 0.25 -4.94
N HIS A 208 -12.19 -0.10 -4.73
CA HIS A 208 -13.35 0.69 -5.20
C HIS A 208 -14.08 1.34 -4.03
N TYR A 209 -13.38 2.21 -3.30
CA TYR A 209 -13.94 2.94 -2.17
C TYR A 209 -14.12 4.43 -2.49
N LYS A 210 -15.07 5.08 -1.80
CA LYS A 210 -15.32 6.52 -1.93
C LYS A 210 -14.58 7.36 -0.89
N ASP A 211 -14.43 6.82 0.32
CA ASP A 211 -13.70 7.46 1.41
C ASP A 211 -12.82 6.40 2.10
N TRP A 212 -11.52 6.70 2.24
CA TRP A 212 -10.58 5.79 2.89
C TRP A 212 -10.95 5.57 4.36
N ARG A 213 -11.54 6.57 5.02
CA ARG A 213 -12.00 6.49 6.41
C ARG A 213 -13.06 5.42 6.61
N GLN A 214 -13.94 5.25 5.61
CA GLN A 214 -14.95 4.20 5.62
C GLN A 214 -14.30 2.82 5.60
N VAL A 215 -13.28 2.62 4.77
CA VAL A 215 -12.56 1.33 4.71
C VAL A 215 -11.90 1.02 6.05
N ILE A 216 -11.25 2.00 6.67
CA ILE A 216 -10.68 1.84 8.02
C ILE A 216 -11.76 1.50 9.04
N LYS A 217 -12.90 2.19 9.00
CA LYS A 217 -14.03 1.89 9.88
C LYS A 217 -14.52 0.46 9.70
N GLU A 218 -14.65 -0.02 8.46
CA GLU A 218 -15.04 -1.41 8.17
C GLU A 218 -14.03 -2.43 8.71
N ILE A 219 -12.73 -2.12 8.69
CA ILE A 219 -11.69 -2.93 9.32
C ILE A 219 -11.89 -3.00 10.83
N VAL A 220 -12.08 -1.85 11.49
CA VAL A 220 -12.22 -1.77 12.95
C VAL A 220 -13.57 -2.34 13.43
N GLU A 221 -14.60 -2.36 12.59
CA GLU A 221 -15.88 -3.04 12.84
C GLU A 221 -15.75 -4.59 12.85
N CYS A 222 -14.61 -5.15 12.44
CA CYS A 222 -14.34 -6.58 12.48
C CYS A 222 -13.58 -7.00 13.74
N GLU A 223 -13.84 -8.20 14.27
CA GLU A 223 -13.05 -8.77 15.37
C GLU A 223 -11.68 -9.30 14.91
N MET A 224 -11.60 -9.78 13.66
CA MET A 224 -10.38 -10.26 13.02
C MET A 224 -10.45 -10.02 11.51
N ILE A 225 -9.29 -9.88 10.86
CA ILE A 225 -9.15 -9.75 9.41
C ILE A 225 -8.38 -10.94 8.82
N ILE A 226 -8.85 -11.52 7.72
CA ILE A 226 -8.00 -12.37 6.86
C ILE A 226 -7.67 -11.60 5.58
N SER A 227 -6.40 -11.61 5.18
CA SER A 227 -6.00 -10.83 4.01
C SER A 227 -4.91 -11.46 3.16
N SER A 228 -5.13 -11.45 1.84
CA SER A 228 -4.08 -11.69 0.85
C SER A 228 -3.39 -10.39 0.42
N SER A 229 -3.88 -9.23 0.85
CA SER A 229 -3.27 -7.91 0.58
C SER A 229 -2.36 -7.47 1.73
N LEU A 230 -1.12 -7.10 1.42
CA LEU A 230 -0.20 -6.57 2.42
C LEU A 230 -0.78 -5.34 3.16
N HIS A 231 -1.43 -4.41 2.45
CA HIS A 231 -2.03 -3.26 3.10
C HIS A 231 -3.25 -3.63 3.95
N GLY A 232 -3.94 -4.74 3.65
CA GLY A 232 -4.97 -5.27 4.55
C GLY A 232 -4.37 -5.66 5.90
N LEU A 233 -3.20 -6.30 5.90
CA LEU A 233 -2.47 -6.66 7.12
C LEU A 233 -1.94 -5.42 7.85
N ILE A 234 -1.24 -4.52 7.15
CA ILE A 234 -0.66 -3.30 7.74
C ILE A 234 -1.73 -2.43 8.39
N LEU A 235 -2.88 -2.21 7.71
CA LEU A 235 -3.95 -1.40 8.25
C LEU A 235 -4.66 -2.07 9.43
N SER A 236 -4.76 -3.40 9.43
CA SER A 236 -5.28 -4.15 10.58
C SER A 236 -4.35 -4.00 11.78
N ASP A 237 -3.04 -4.22 11.57
CA ASP A 237 -2.02 -4.09 12.60
C ASP A 237 -1.92 -2.66 13.15
N ALA A 238 -2.08 -1.63 12.30
CA ALA A 238 -2.10 -0.23 12.72
C ALA A 238 -3.21 0.07 13.73
N TYR A 239 -4.39 -0.54 13.57
CA TYR A 239 -5.55 -0.35 14.45
C TYR A 239 -5.72 -1.50 15.47
N HIS A 240 -4.68 -2.31 15.67
CA HIS A 240 -4.67 -3.42 16.63
C HIS A 240 -5.79 -4.44 16.41
N ILE A 241 -6.12 -4.72 15.14
CA ILE A 241 -7.07 -5.76 14.77
C ILE A 241 -6.32 -7.05 14.47
N PRO A 242 -6.63 -8.17 15.17
CA PRO A 242 -6.07 -9.48 14.86
C PRO A 242 -6.19 -9.80 13.38
N ASN A 243 -5.13 -10.32 12.76
CA ASN A 243 -5.19 -10.62 11.33
C ASN A 243 -4.32 -11.78 10.87
N ILE A 244 -4.74 -12.44 9.79
CA ILE A 244 -4.08 -13.62 9.21
C ILE A 244 -3.68 -13.30 7.77
N TRP A 245 -2.43 -13.64 7.42
CA TRP A 245 -1.99 -13.65 6.04
C TRP A 245 -2.45 -14.92 5.33
N ILE A 246 -3.22 -14.76 4.24
CA ILE A 246 -3.74 -15.86 3.42
C ILE A 246 -3.17 -15.84 1.99
N LYS A 247 -3.11 -17.01 1.36
CA LYS A 247 -2.84 -17.21 -0.07
C LYS A 247 -3.77 -18.28 -0.66
N PHE A 248 -3.89 -18.32 -1.99
CA PHE A 248 -4.74 -19.28 -2.71
C PHE A 248 -3.97 -20.29 -3.58
N SER A 249 -2.64 -20.15 -3.68
CA SER A 249 -1.78 -21.09 -4.40
C SER A 249 -0.42 -21.21 -3.71
N ASP A 250 0.28 -22.32 -4.01
CA ASP A 250 1.69 -22.53 -3.65
C ASP A 250 2.66 -21.87 -4.62
N GLU A 251 2.14 -21.14 -5.63
CA GLU A 251 3.00 -20.44 -6.57
C GLU A 251 4.03 -19.64 -5.76
N THR A 252 5.24 -19.71 -6.30
CA THR A 252 6.52 -19.56 -5.63
C THR A 252 6.59 -18.35 -4.70
N PHE A 253 7.62 -18.31 -3.87
CA PHE A 253 7.98 -17.20 -3.00
C PHE A 253 8.04 -15.80 -3.68
N ASP A 254 7.80 -15.70 -5.00
CA ASP A 254 7.55 -14.47 -5.72
C ASP A 254 6.46 -13.64 -5.03
N GLY A 255 6.75 -12.35 -4.85
CA GLY A 255 5.86 -11.43 -4.14
C GLY A 255 5.74 -11.62 -2.62
N SER A 256 6.22 -12.72 -2.01
CA SER A 256 6.25 -12.87 -0.54
C SER A 256 7.24 -11.91 0.12
N PHE A 257 8.29 -11.48 -0.59
CA PHE A 257 9.34 -10.60 -0.07
C PHE A 257 8.77 -9.41 0.71
N LYS A 258 7.77 -8.71 0.15
CA LYS A 258 7.19 -7.52 0.79
C LYS A 258 6.46 -7.82 2.12
N TYR A 259 5.89 -9.01 2.27
CA TYR A 259 5.22 -9.45 3.50
C TYR A 259 6.26 -9.78 4.57
N LEU A 260 7.28 -10.56 4.21
CA LEU A 260 8.35 -10.96 5.12
C LEU A 260 9.17 -9.76 5.59
N ASP A 261 9.45 -8.84 4.68
CA ASP A 261 10.13 -7.58 4.98
C ASP A 261 9.33 -6.74 5.98
N TYR A 262 8.01 -6.65 5.80
CA TYR A 262 7.12 -5.98 6.74
C TYR A 262 7.06 -6.70 8.09
N PHE A 263 6.84 -8.02 8.13
CA PHE A 263 6.74 -8.78 9.37
C PHE A 263 8.01 -8.68 10.22
N ALA A 264 9.17 -8.77 9.57
CA ALA A 264 10.46 -8.58 10.22
C ALA A 264 10.61 -7.17 10.82
N SER A 265 10.06 -6.13 10.17
CA SER A 265 10.10 -4.75 10.68
C SER A 265 9.30 -4.55 11.97
N VAL A 266 8.23 -5.33 12.16
CA VAL A 266 7.31 -5.19 13.29
C VAL A 266 7.38 -6.36 14.28
N LYS A 267 8.45 -7.16 14.20
CA LYS A 267 8.70 -8.36 15.03
C LYS A 267 7.53 -9.35 15.07
N ARG A 268 6.75 -9.41 13.99
CA ARG A 268 5.72 -10.44 13.84
C ARG A 268 6.42 -11.76 13.51
N PRO A 269 6.08 -12.87 14.18
CA PRO A 269 6.59 -14.18 13.80
C PRO A 269 6.41 -14.41 12.29
N ILE A 270 7.47 -14.90 11.65
CA ILE A 270 7.44 -15.17 10.21
C ILE A 270 6.69 -16.49 10.01
N ASP A 271 5.38 -16.39 10.06
CA ASP A 271 4.49 -17.51 9.77
C ASP A 271 4.29 -17.63 8.27
N ARG A 272 4.17 -18.87 7.81
CA ARG A 272 3.71 -19.14 6.44
C ARG A 272 2.27 -18.66 6.30
N PRO A 273 1.85 -18.18 5.12
CA PRO A 273 0.46 -17.83 4.91
C PRO A 273 -0.42 -19.08 5.08
N LEU A 274 -1.63 -18.88 5.61
CA LEU A 274 -2.67 -19.89 5.54
C LEU A 274 -3.05 -20.08 4.06
N ILE A 275 -2.77 -21.27 3.52
CA ILE A 275 -3.07 -21.62 2.13
C ILE A 275 -4.52 -22.12 2.05
N ILE A 276 -5.36 -21.33 1.38
CA ILE A 276 -6.76 -21.64 1.14
C ILE A 276 -6.87 -22.44 -0.16
N ARG A 277 -7.12 -23.75 -0.04
CA ARG A 277 -7.35 -24.64 -1.19
C ARG A 277 -8.77 -25.14 -1.32
N SER A 278 -9.50 -25.11 -0.22
CA SER A 278 -10.83 -25.68 -0.11
C SER A 278 -11.69 -24.75 0.76
N ARG A 279 -12.90 -25.20 1.05
CA ARG A 279 -13.86 -24.50 1.89
C ARG A 279 -13.19 -23.95 3.16
N LEU A 280 -13.40 -22.66 3.44
CA LEU A 280 -13.11 -22.08 4.75
C LEU A 280 -14.28 -22.30 5.68
N ASP A 281 -14.04 -22.65 6.94
CA ASP A 281 -15.05 -22.59 7.98
C ASP A 281 -14.69 -21.53 9.02
N LEU A 282 -15.74 -20.87 9.54
CA LEU A 282 -15.57 -19.75 10.47
C LEU A 282 -14.89 -20.19 11.78
N SER A 283 -15.23 -21.39 12.27
CA SER A 283 -14.63 -21.96 13.49
C SER A 283 -13.11 -22.07 13.38
N ASP A 284 -12.60 -22.44 12.21
CA ASP A 284 -11.17 -22.66 11.99
C ASP A 284 -10.43 -21.33 11.98
N LEU A 285 -11.02 -20.30 11.36
CA LEU A 285 -10.48 -18.94 11.36
C LEU A 285 -10.42 -18.36 12.78
N LEU A 286 -11.45 -18.58 13.59
CA LEU A 286 -11.52 -17.99 14.92
C LEU A 286 -10.48 -18.57 15.89
N GLN A 287 -10.03 -19.81 15.68
CA GLN A 287 -8.94 -20.41 16.48
C GLN A 287 -7.62 -19.61 16.36
N TYR A 288 -7.38 -18.94 15.23
CA TYR A 288 -6.18 -18.12 15.07
C TYR A 288 -6.20 -16.86 15.92
N LYS A 289 -7.38 -16.38 16.33
CA LYS A 289 -7.51 -15.19 17.19
C LYS A 289 -6.78 -15.40 18.51
N ASP A 290 -6.84 -16.61 19.06
CA ASP A 290 -6.20 -16.95 20.33
C ASP A 290 -4.67 -17.03 20.21
N SER A 291 -4.16 -17.29 19.00
CA SER A 291 -2.72 -17.28 18.70
C SER A 291 -2.17 -15.90 18.29
N TYR A 292 -3.05 -14.90 18.11
CA TYR A 292 -2.62 -13.59 17.64
C TYR A 292 -1.78 -12.88 18.71
N SER A 293 -0.58 -12.48 18.30
CA SER A 293 0.27 -11.59 19.09
C SER A 293 0.33 -10.22 18.41
N PRO A 294 0.08 -9.12 19.14
CA PRO A 294 0.24 -7.77 18.61
C PRO A 294 1.65 -7.53 18.08
N ILE A 295 1.74 -6.72 17.04
CA ILE A 295 3.03 -6.32 16.47
C ILE A 295 3.82 -5.41 17.42
N THR A 296 5.14 -5.38 17.29
CA THR A 296 6.02 -4.41 17.96
C THR A 296 6.50 -3.37 16.96
N PHE A 297 6.00 -2.14 17.06
CA PHE A 297 6.36 -1.04 16.18
C PHE A 297 6.75 0.21 16.98
N ASP A 298 7.95 0.73 16.73
CA ASP A 298 8.44 1.98 17.32
C ASP A 298 8.08 3.17 16.42
N ALA A 299 6.89 3.72 16.66
CA ALA A 299 6.39 4.88 15.93
C ALA A 299 7.30 6.11 16.10
N GLN A 300 7.91 6.31 17.28
CA GLN A 300 8.76 7.46 17.55
C GLN A 300 10.06 7.39 16.74
N LYS A 301 10.65 6.21 16.62
CA LYS A 301 11.83 6.00 15.78
C LYS A 301 11.56 6.34 14.31
N LEU A 302 10.41 5.93 13.75
CA LEU A 302 10.04 6.29 12.37
C LEU A 302 9.73 7.80 12.23
N LEU A 303 9.04 8.39 13.20
CA LEU A 303 8.70 9.83 13.22
C LEU A 303 9.92 10.73 13.38
N SER A 304 10.96 10.28 14.09
CA SER A 304 12.19 11.05 14.34
C SER A 304 12.92 11.47 13.06
N VAL A 305 12.71 10.71 11.97
CA VAL A 305 13.27 10.97 10.63
C VAL A 305 12.22 11.33 9.60
N CYS A 306 10.98 11.63 10.04
CA CYS A 306 9.90 12.03 9.14
C CYS A 306 10.22 13.41 8.52
N PRO A 307 10.27 13.53 7.18
CA PRO A 307 10.58 14.79 6.52
C PRO A 307 9.37 15.75 6.42
N PHE A 308 8.21 15.35 6.95
CA PHE A 308 6.94 16.04 6.70
C PHE A 308 6.39 16.78 7.93
N ILE A 309 6.87 16.45 9.13
CA ILE A 309 6.40 17.10 10.35
C ILE A 309 7.06 18.47 10.44
N ASP A 310 6.23 19.50 10.52
CA ASP A 310 6.68 20.82 10.91
C ASP A 310 7.11 20.75 12.38
N LYS A 311 8.42 20.87 12.66
CA LYS A 311 8.95 20.79 14.04
C LYS A 311 8.37 21.87 14.96
N ASN A 312 7.71 22.88 14.40
CA ASN A 312 7.02 23.94 15.13
C ASN A 312 5.54 23.62 15.42
N LYS A 313 5.00 22.53 14.89
CA LYS A 313 3.64 22.03 15.15
C LYS A 313 3.74 20.66 15.79
N ILE A 314 3.60 20.62 17.12
CA ILE A 314 3.55 19.38 17.89
C ILE A 314 2.32 18.59 17.45
N LEU A 315 2.53 17.38 16.91
CA LEU A 315 1.45 16.41 16.74
C LEU A 315 0.94 16.03 18.15
N PRO A 316 -0.39 16.09 18.40
CA PRO A 316 -0.95 15.71 19.70
C PRO A 316 -0.68 14.25 20.08
#